data_AF-G9PDD9-F1
#
_entry.id   AF-G9PDD9-F1
#
_cell.length_a   1.000
_cell.length_b   1.000
_cell.length_c   1.000
_cell.angle_alpha   90.00
_cell.angle_beta   90.00
_cell.angle_gamma   90.00
#
_symmetry.space_group_name_H-M   'P 1'
#
loop_
_entity.id
_entity.type
_entity.pdbx_description
1 polymer ?
#
loop_
_entity_poly.entity_id
_entity_poly.type
_entity_poly.pdbx_seq_one_letter_code
_entity_poly.pdbx_strand_id
1 'polypeptide(L)'
;MRYETWESYFYPETYDTATRQGTLRNLYGERNAEILARLEYTETDINYYELVSGKVYIPHTYDAVHLCAIHSYLFQDVYEWAGQYRCVNIFKGVSSFADVHAGQIDRYLGDAKQLIQEIDWSSLNHSDFAQVSAEVFAYINQAHPFREGNGRSSKVFMEHVAQQSQFTFDFKRVSPQQWNQASMLSGPDLGSYKPVPDLLVPVFEVISIPRIEPVLMQEKSSIKQPVQAGKQLHAKADVLAELGRKRTTGSTNSVDKRLPNPGRTVKR
;
A
#
# COMPACT_ATOMS: atom_id res chain seq x y z
N MET A 1 21.93 6.91 10.34
CA MET A 1 20.95 5.82 10.10
C MET A 1 21.23 5.20 8.73
N ARG A 2 20.82 3.95 8.48
CA ARG A 2 21.15 3.23 7.22
C ARG A 2 20.42 3.76 5.98
N TYR A 3 19.32 4.52 6.16
CA TYR A 3 18.35 4.85 5.11
C TYR A 3 18.16 6.36 4.87
N GLU A 4 19.26 7.10 4.69
CA GLU A 4 19.25 8.57 4.60
C GLU A 4 19.16 9.12 3.17
N THR A 5 19.55 8.34 2.16
CA THR A 5 19.51 8.75 0.73
C THR A 5 18.62 7.84 -0.09
N TRP A 6 18.21 8.28 -1.27
CA TRP A 6 17.40 7.47 -2.19
C TRP A 6 18.07 6.13 -2.51
N GLU A 7 19.38 6.18 -2.79
CA GLU A 7 20.24 5.06 -3.13
C GLU A 7 20.39 4.07 -1.96
N SER A 8 20.38 4.57 -0.72
CA SER A 8 20.60 3.76 0.47
C SER A 8 19.50 2.70 0.71
N TYR A 9 18.31 2.91 0.14
CA TYR A 9 17.22 1.94 0.16
C TYR A 9 17.46 0.72 -0.74
N PHE A 10 18.44 0.75 -1.65
CA PHE A 10 18.70 -0.33 -2.60
C PHE A 10 19.99 -1.07 -2.28
N TYR A 11 20.12 -2.30 -2.79
CA TYR A 11 21.41 -2.97 -2.86
C TYR A 11 22.30 -2.29 -3.92
N PRO A 12 23.51 -1.81 -3.58
CA PRO A 12 24.38 -1.08 -4.50
C PRO A 12 24.63 -1.81 -5.82
N GLU A 13 24.79 -3.13 -5.75
CA GLU A 13 25.02 -4.01 -6.89
C GLU A 13 23.80 -4.17 -7.82
N THR A 14 22.61 -3.77 -7.37
CA THR A 14 21.36 -3.80 -8.16
C THR A 14 20.92 -2.42 -8.63
N TYR A 15 21.58 -1.35 -8.17
CA TYR A 15 21.16 0.01 -8.43
C TYR A 15 21.66 0.50 -9.79
N ASP A 16 20.72 0.91 -10.63
CA ASP A 16 20.97 1.56 -11.91
C ASP A 16 20.86 3.07 -11.73
N THR A 17 21.97 3.77 -11.96
CA THR A 17 22.06 5.23 -11.83
C THR A 17 21.27 5.98 -12.91
N ALA A 18 21.07 5.37 -14.09
CA ALA A 18 20.33 5.98 -15.19
C ALA A 18 18.82 6.02 -14.90
N THR A 19 18.27 4.93 -14.37
CA THR A 19 16.86 4.84 -14.00
C THR A 19 16.58 5.27 -12.56
N ARG A 20 17.63 5.37 -11.73
CA ARG A 20 17.56 5.56 -10.28
C ARG A 20 16.72 4.48 -9.59
N GLN A 21 16.77 3.25 -10.09
CA GLN A 21 16.03 2.12 -9.55
C GLN A 21 16.95 0.95 -9.25
N GLY A 22 16.51 0.05 -8.38
CA GLY A 22 17.19 -1.19 -8.05
C GLY A 22 16.30 -2.07 -7.17
N THR A 23 16.87 -3.13 -6.62
CA THR A 23 16.15 -3.98 -5.66
C THR A 23 16.27 -3.40 -4.26
N LEU A 24 15.12 -3.14 -3.62
CA LEU A 24 15.08 -2.62 -2.25
C LEU A 24 15.78 -3.58 -1.28
N ARG A 25 16.55 -3.02 -0.34
CA ARG A 25 17.12 -3.78 0.76
C ARG A 25 16.01 -4.41 1.57
N ASN A 26 16.11 -5.73 1.76
CA ASN A 26 15.09 -6.54 2.40
C ASN A 26 15.73 -7.57 3.33
N LEU A 27 14.93 -8.10 4.25
CA LEU A 27 15.38 -9.05 5.28
C LEU A 27 15.71 -10.45 4.72
N TYR A 28 15.28 -10.77 3.50
CA TYR A 28 15.64 -12.02 2.83
C TYR A 28 17.03 -11.99 2.19
N GLY A 29 17.59 -10.79 1.95
CA GLY A 29 18.78 -10.65 1.14
C GLY A 29 18.52 -10.90 -0.36
N GLU A 30 17.28 -10.83 -0.84
CA GLU A 30 16.96 -11.06 -2.26
C GLU A 30 17.44 -9.87 -3.13
N ARG A 31 18.06 -10.17 -4.27
CA ARG A 31 18.60 -9.19 -5.23
C ARG A 31 17.80 -9.07 -6.52
N ASN A 32 16.93 -10.02 -6.81
CA ASN A 32 16.01 -9.97 -7.93
C ASN A 32 14.71 -9.27 -7.52
N ALA A 33 14.42 -8.14 -8.16
CA ALA A 33 13.25 -7.32 -7.85
C ALA A 33 11.91 -8.05 -8.05
N GLU A 34 11.80 -8.94 -9.05
CA GLU A 34 10.58 -9.70 -9.30
C GLU A 34 10.34 -10.78 -8.23
N ILE A 35 11.41 -11.42 -7.76
CA ILE A 35 11.33 -12.39 -6.67
C ILE A 35 10.97 -11.68 -5.36
N LEU A 36 11.62 -10.54 -5.08
CA LEU A 36 11.29 -9.72 -3.91
C LEU A 36 9.82 -9.30 -3.91
N ALA A 37 9.29 -8.84 -5.05
CA ALA A 37 7.89 -8.44 -5.16
C ALA A 37 6.92 -9.57 -4.81
N ARG A 38 7.22 -10.82 -5.19
CA ARG A 38 6.39 -11.99 -4.85
C ARG A 38 6.48 -12.36 -3.37
N LEU A 39 7.68 -12.30 -2.79
CA LEU A 39 7.91 -12.56 -1.37
C LEU A 39 7.19 -11.52 -0.51
N GLU A 40 7.40 -10.23 -0.81
CA GLU A 40 6.73 -9.12 -0.13
C GLU A 40 5.20 -9.26 -0.24
N TYR A 41 4.66 -9.52 -1.43
CA TYR A 41 3.22 -9.70 -1.60
C TYR A 41 2.68 -10.84 -0.73
N THR A 42 3.38 -11.97 -0.68
CA THR A 42 2.96 -13.15 0.10
C THR A 42 2.93 -12.86 1.61
N GLU A 43 3.99 -12.27 2.18
CA GLU A 43 3.99 -11.95 3.61
C GLU A 43 3.01 -10.83 3.96
N THR A 44 2.95 -9.78 3.14
CA THR A 44 2.05 -8.64 3.41
C THR A 44 0.58 -9.02 3.32
N ASP A 45 0.20 -10.00 2.49
CA ASP A 45 -1.17 -10.52 2.41
C ASP A 45 -1.56 -11.32 3.66
N ILE A 46 -0.63 -12.11 4.22
CA ILE A 46 -0.82 -12.81 5.50
C ILE A 46 -1.03 -11.78 6.63
N ASN A 47 -0.13 -10.80 6.73
CA ASN A 47 -0.18 -9.77 7.78
C ASN A 47 -1.45 -8.91 7.65
N TYR A 48 -1.87 -8.60 6.42
CA TYR A 48 -3.14 -7.93 6.15
C TYR A 48 -4.32 -8.76 6.68
N TYR A 49 -4.38 -10.05 6.35
CA TYR A 49 -5.45 -10.93 6.83
C TYR A 49 -5.55 -10.97 8.37
N GLU A 50 -4.41 -11.00 9.07
CA GLU A 50 -4.39 -10.99 10.53
C GLU A 50 -4.95 -9.70 11.15
N LEU A 51 -4.67 -8.55 10.53
CA LEU A 51 -5.24 -7.26 10.94
C LEU A 51 -6.75 -7.22 10.70
N VAL A 52 -7.20 -7.52 9.48
CA VAL A 52 -8.63 -7.38 9.14
C VAL A 52 -9.52 -8.45 9.77
N SER A 53 -8.96 -9.61 10.14
CA SER A 53 -9.65 -10.64 10.92
C SER A 53 -9.65 -10.37 12.43
N GLY A 54 -8.99 -9.30 12.89
CA GLY A 54 -8.90 -8.94 14.30
C GLY A 54 -8.05 -9.89 15.15
N LYS A 55 -7.18 -10.68 14.53
CA LYS A 55 -6.19 -11.50 15.26
C LYS A 55 -5.11 -10.64 15.90
N VAL A 56 -4.83 -9.50 15.29
CA VAL A 56 -3.96 -8.45 15.83
C VAL A 56 -4.73 -7.16 15.95
N TYR A 57 -4.59 -6.54 17.12
CA TYR A 57 -5.19 -5.26 17.42
C TYR A 57 -4.13 -4.16 17.38
N ILE A 58 -4.41 -3.11 16.61
CA ILE A 58 -3.65 -1.86 16.62
C ILE A 58 -4.57 -0.77 17.19
N PRO A 59 -4.14 0.02 18.19
CA PRO A 59 -4.95 1.11 18.69
C PRO A 59 -5.32 2.12 17.58
N HIS A 60 -6.63 2.37 17.42
CA HIS A 60 -7.13 3.32 16.43
C HIS A 60 -6.98 4.77 16.90
N THR A 61 -5.76 5.29 16.98
CA THR A 61 -5.49 6.70 17.36
C THR A 61 -5.68 7.68 16.20
N TYR A 62 -5.90 7.14 14.98
CA TYR A 62 -6.14 7.86 13.72
C TYR A 62 -5.10 8.94 13.40
N ASP A 63 -3.87 8.75 13.86
CA ASP A 63 -2.76 9.67 13.65
C ASP A 63 -1.55 8.96 13.03
N ALA A 64 -0.44 9.68 12.94
CA ALA A 64 0.83 9.16 12.43
C ALA A 64 1.26 7.86 13.13
N VAL A 65 1.08 7.76 14.45
CA VAL A 65 1.46 6.56 15.21
C VAL A 65 0.65 5.35 14.74
N HIS A 66 -0.65 5.53 14.52
CA HIS A 66 -1.52 4.49 13.99
C HIS A 66 -1.08 4.01 12.60
N LEU A 67 -0.85 4.95 11.67
CA LEU A 67 -0.45 4.62 10.31
C LEU A 67 0.94 3.94 10.26
N CYS A 68 1.89 4.40 11.08
CA CYS A 68 3.20 3.77 11.22
C CYS A 68 3.10 2.37 11.85
N ALA A 69 2.22 2.15 12.83
CA ALA A 69 2.00 0.84 13.42
C ALA A 69 1.43 -0.15 12.40
N ILE A 70 0.47 0.27 11.57
CA ILE A 70 -0.06 -0.54 10.46
C ILE A 70 1.08 -0.91 9.50
N HIS A 71 1.85 0.09 9.04
CA HIS A 71 2.95 -0.18 8.12
C HIS A 71 4.01 -1.09 8.75
N SER A 72 4.35 -0.88 10.02
CA SER A 72 5.26 -1.75 10.74
C SER A 72 4.78 -3.19 10.68
N TYR A 73 3.53 -3.44 11.07
CA TYR A 73 2.96 -4.79 11.09
C TYR A 73 2.92 -5.44 9.70
N LEU A 74 2.50 -4.70 8.68
CA LEU A 74 2.42 -5.23 7.32
C LEU A 74 3.79 -5.65 6.79
N PHE A 75 4.84 -4.87 7.05
CA PHE A 75 6.13 -4.97 6.36
C PHE A 75 7.32 -5.41 7.23
N GLN A 76 7.13 -5.65 8.53
CA GLN A 76 8.20 -5.98 9.49
C GLN A 76 9.05 -7.18 9.08
N ASP A 77 8.50 -8.15 8.35
CA ASP A 77 9.20 -9.34 7.90
C ASP A 77 9.92 -9.15 6.54
N VAL A 78 9.71 -8.01 5.89
CA VAL A 78 10.29 -7.69 4.58
C VAL A 78 11.36 -6.61 4.69
N TYR A 79 11.11 -5.52 5.43
CA TYR A 79 11.96 -4.32 5.41
C TYR A 79 12.39 -3.90 6.82
N GLU A 80 13.68 -3.62 7.00
CA GLU A 80 14.23 -3.07 8.26
C GLU A 80 13.63 -1.70 8.62
N TRP A 81 13.15 -0.94 7.63
CA TRP A 81 12.56 0.39 7.79
C TRP A 81 11.04 0.36 7.94
N ALA A 82 10.43 -0.81 8.15
CA ALA A 82 8.98 -0.91 8.36
C ALA A 82 8.52 -0.01 9.53
N GLY A 83 7.50 0.80 9.27
CA GLY A 83 6.94 1.75 10.23
C GLY A 83 7.73 3.06 10.38
N GLN A 84 8.81 3.24 9.61
CA GLN A 84 9.60 4.47 9.60
C GLN A 84 9.23 5.34 8.40
N TYR A 85 9.14 6.65 8.61
CA TYR A 85 8.99 7.58 7.49
C TYR A 85 10.19 7.50 6.54
N ARG A 86 9.94 7.81 5.27
CA ARG A 86 10.98 8.08 4.28
C ARG A 86 11.76 9.33 4.67
N CYS A 87 13.06 9.31 4.41
CA CYS A 87 13.96 10.45 4.64
C CYS A 87 14.20 11.30 3.40
N VAL A 88 13.55 10.97 2.28
CA VAL A 88 13.73 11.63 0.98
C VAL A 88 12.40 11.98 0.34
N ASN A 89 12.39 13.04 -0.47
CA ASN A 89 11.24 13.41 -1.28
C ASN A 89 11.04 12.44 -2.43
N ILE A 90 9.78 12.10 -2.70
CA ILE A 90 9.37 11.13 -3.70
C ILE A 90 8.29 11.70 -4.61
N PHE A 91 8.24 11.18 -5.83
CA PHE A 91 7.34 11.61 -6.88
C PHE A 91 6.71 10.37 -7.53
N LYS A 92 5.49 10.53 -8.04
CA LYS A 92 4.84 9.52 -8.88
C LYS A 92 4.31 10.20 -10.14
N GLY A 93 4.99 9.96 -11.26
CA GLY A 93 4.74 10.70 -12.50
C GLY A 93 5.05 12.19 -12.30
N VAL A 94 4.06 13.04 -12.52
CA VAL A 94 4.17 14.50 -12.35
C VAL A 94 3.83 14.99 -10.93
N SER A 95 3.27 14.12 -10.08
CA SER A 95 2.80 14.50 -8.74
C SER A 95 3.91 14.35 -7.71
N SER A 96 4.17 15.42 -6.95
CA SER A 96 5.02 15.40 -5.77
C SER A 96 4.21 15.10 -4.51
N PHE A 97 4.75 14.26 -3.62
CA PHE A 97 4.18 14.04 -2.30
C PHE A 97 4.73 15.06 -1.29
N ALA A 98 4.30 14.96 -0.03
CA ALA A 98 4.72 15.85 1.05
C ALA A 98 6.25 15.99 1.15
N ASP A 99 6.71 17.21 1.40
CA ASP A 99 8.13 17.50 1.66
C ASP A 99 8.53 17.03 3.08
N VAL A 100 9.45 16.08 3.15
CA VAL A 100 9.97 15.53 4.42
C VAL A 100 10.74 16.56 5.22
N HIS A 101 11.38 17.52 4.56
CA HIS A 101 12.25 18.51 5.20
C HIS A 101 11.46 19.71 5.74
N ALA A 102 10.21 19.89 5.28
CA ALA A 102 9.32 20.95 5.72
C ALA A 102 8.26 20.50 6.73
N GLY A 103 8.38 19.28 7.27
CA GLY A 103 7.42 18.71 8.23
C GLY A 103 6.02 18.47 7.65
N GLN A 104 5.91 18.37 6.32
CA GLN A 104 4.60 18.30 5.67
C GLN A 104 3.91 16.94 5.90
N ILE A 105 4.66 15.85 6.05
CA ILE A 105 4.08 14.53 6.35
C ILE A 105 3.20 14.61 7.59
N ASP A 106 3.76 15.08 8.71
CA ASP A 106 3.04 15.17 9.97
C ASP A 106 1.87 16.16 9.89
N ARG A 107 2.03 17.25 9.14
CA ARG A 107 0.94 18.21 8.92
C ARG A 107 -0.25 17.57 8.21
N TYR A 108 -0.03 16.89 7.09
CA TYR A 108 -1.12 16.23 6.35
C TYR A 108 -1.79 15.12 7.19
N LEU A 109 -1.02 14.35 7.96
CA LEU A 109 -1.57 13.31 8.84
C LEU A 109 -2.31 13.91 10.05
N GLY A 110 -1.87 15.07 10.54
CA GLY A 110 -2.56 15.86 11.56
C GLY A 110 -3.90 16.40 11.07
N ASP A 111 -3.94 16.95 9.85
CA ASP A 111 -5.16 17.44 9.23
C ASP A 111 -6.15 16.29 8.95
N ALA A 112 -5.66 15.13 8.49
CA ALA A 112 -6.49 13.92 8.36
C ALA A 112 -7.08 13.48 9.71
N LYS A 113 -6.27 13.46 10.77
CA LYS A 113 -6.73 13.15 12.14
C LYS A 113 -7.82 14.10 12.59
N GLN A 114 -7.61 15.40 12.41
CA GLN A 114 -8.60 16.42 12.79
C GLN A 114 -9.92 16.18 12.06
N LEU A 115 -9.88 15.99 10.74
CA LEU A 115 -11.06 15.68 9.95
C LEU A 115 -11.79 14.42 10.45
N ILE A 116 -11.05 13.35 10.77
CA ILE A 116 -11.63 12.11 11.31
C ILE A 116 -12.33 12.37 12.65
N GLN A 117 -11.79 13.24 13.51
CA GLN A 117 -12.31 13.51 14.85
C GLN A 117 -13.54 14.45 14.86
N GLU A 118 -13.65 15.34 13.88
CA GLU A 118 -14.74 16.32 13.79
C GLU A 118 -16.05 15.73 13.21
N ILE A 119 -15.95 14.62 12.49
CA ILE A 119 -17.08 13.99 11.80
C ILE A 119 -17.75 12.93 12.67
N ASP A 120 -19.08 12.99 12.78
CA ASP A 120 -19.88 11.89 13.31
C ASP A 120 -20.11 10.83 12.23
N TRP A 121 -19.15 9.90 12.12
CA TRP A 121 -19.15 8.81 11.14
C TRP A 121 -20.39 7.89 11.25
N SER A 122 -21.01 7.82 12.43
CA SER A 122 -22.13 6.91 12.70
C SER A 122 -23.44 7.38 12.06
N SER A 123 -23.57 8.68 11.79
CA SER A 123 -24.77 9.30 11.21
C SER A 123 -24.68 9.56 9.70
N LEU A 124 -23.53 9.28 9.09
CA LEU A 124 -23.34 9.50 7.64
C LEU A 124 -24.25 8.57 6.82
N ASN A 125 -24.85 9.13 5.77
CA ASN A 125 -25.40 8.34 4.68
C ASN A 125 -24.26 7.90 3.72
N HIS A 126 -24.61 7.08 2.73
CA HIS A 126 -23.61 6.50 1.80
C HIS A 126 -22.82 7.56 1.01
N SER A 127 -23.49 8.62 0.54
CA SER A 127 -22.87 9.71 -0.22
C SER A 127 -21.89 10.51 0.64
N ASP A 128 -22.32 10.92 1.83
CA ASP A 128 -21.49 11.70 2.75
C ASP A 128 -20.29 10.87 3.26
N PHE A 129 -20.52 9.58 3.53
CA PHE A 129 -19.45 8.65 3.89
C PHE A 129 -18.39 8.54 2.79
N ALA A 130 -18.81 8.40 1.52
CA ALA A 130 -17.90 8.33 0.40
C ALA A 130 -17.10 9.64 0.23
N GLN A 131 -17.77 10.79 0.34
CA GLN A 131 -17.14 12.10 0.21
C GLN A 131 -16.08 12.35 1.29
N VAL A 132 -16.44 12.17 2.57
CA VAL A 132 -15.50 12.39 3.68
C VAL A 132 -14.36 11.35 3.64
N SER A 133 -14.64 10.10 3.29
CA SER A 133 -13.61 9.07 3.15
C SER A 133 -12.60 9.39 2.04
N ALA A 134 -13.08 9.92 0.92
CA ALA A 134 -12.22 10.38 -0.18
C ALA A 134 -11.32 11.55 0.26
N GLU A 135 -11.85 12.50 1.02
CA GLU A 135 -11.06 13.61 1.57
C GLU A 135 -9.99 13.13 2.55
N VAL A 136 -10.36 12.32 3.54
CA VAL A 136 -9.40 11.72 4.49
C VAL A 136 -8.30 10.96 3.75
N PHE A 137 -8.66 10.13 2.77
CA PHE A 137 -7.68 9.38 1.99
C PHE A 137 -6.77 10.30 1.17
N ALA A 138 -7.29 11.39 0.61
CA ALA A 138 -6.48 12.34 -0.15
C ALA A 138 -5.35 12.97 0.69
N TYR A 139 -5.64 13.33 1.95
CA TYR A 139 -4.60 13.80 2.90
C TYR A 139 -3.54 12.74 3.17
N ILE A 140 -3.96 11.50 3.47
CA ILE A 140 -3.04 10.39 3.74
C ILE A 140 -2.19 10.06 2.50
N ASN A 141 -2.81 10.03 1.33
CA ASN A 141 -2.14 9.76 0.06
C ASN A 141 -1.14 10.86 -0.30
N GLN A 142 -1.45 12.12 -0.01
CA GLN A 142 -0.53 13.25 -0.21
C GLN A 142 0.64 13.22 0.79
N ALA A 143 0.40 12.81 2.05
CA ALA A 143 1.46 12.61 3.03
C ALA A 143 2.50 11.59 2.52
N HIS A 144 2.02 10.46 1.99
CA HIS A 144 2.83 9.37 1.42
C HIS A 144 4.07 9.03 2.26
N PRO A 145 3.89 8.72 3.56
CA PRO A 145 4.97 8.79 4.55
C PRO A 145 6.09 7.78 4.36
N PHE A 146 5.87 6.66 3.67
CA PHE A 146 6.81 5.54 3.63
C PHE A 146 7.55 5.44 2.30
N ARG A 147 8.66 4.69 2.27
CA ARG A 147 9.41 4.45 1.03
C ARG A 147 8.64 3.59 0.03
N GLU A 148 7.99 2.55 0.50
CA GLU A 148 7.12 1.65 -0.26
C GLU A 148 6.02 1.16 0.69
N GLY A 149 4.88 0.67 0.17
CA GLY A 149 3.81 0.13 1.00
C GLY A 149 2.69 1.12 1.38
N ASN A 150 2.80 2.39 0.99
CA ASN A 150 1.83 3.45 1.30
C ASN A 150 0.38 3.03 0.98
N GLY A 151 0.12 2.56 -0.24
CA GLY A 151 -1.25 2.19 -0.64
C GLY A 151 -1.85 1.04 0.20
N ARG A 152 -1.03 0.07 0.63
CA ARG A 152 -1.49 -1.06 1.47
C ARG A 152 -1.79 -0.58 2.89
N SER A 153 -0.89 0.21 3.48
CA SER A 153 -1.09 0.78 4.81
C SER A 153 -2.28 1.74 4.87
N SER A 154 -2.45 2.60 3.86
CA SER A 154 -3.58 3.53 3.79
C SER A 154 -4.93 2.82 3.65
N LYS A 155 -5.01 1.69 2.92
CA LYS A 155 -6.25 0.91 2.82
C LYS A 155 -6.68 0.34 4.17
N VAL A 156 -5.76 -0.26 4.91
CA VAL A 156 -6.04 -0.76 6.28
C VAL A 156 -6.42 0.39 7.21
N PHE A 157 -5.70 1.51 7.14
CA PHE A 157 -6.05 2.69 7.94
C PHE A 157 -7.48 3.18 7.65
N MET A 158 -7.87 3.23 6.37
CA MET A 158 -9.23 3.58 5.97
C MET A 158 -10.26 2.54 6.42
N GLU A 159 -9.94 1.25 6.39
CA GLU A 159 -10.81 0.21 6.97
C GLU A 159 -11.04 0.45 8.47
N HIS A 160 -10.02 0.84 9.23
CA HIS A 160 -10.17 1.21 10.65
C HIS A 160 -11.02 2.48 10.83
N VAL A 161 -10.86 3.50 9.99
CA VAL A 161 -11.72 4.70 10.00
C VAL A 161 -13.19 4.32 9.74
N ALA A 162 -13.44 3.46 8.75
CA ALA A 162 -14.78 3.02 8.37
C ALA A 162 -15.50 2.22 9.47
N GLN A 163 -14.78 1.64 10.44
CA GLN A 163 -15.40 0.96 11.59
C GLN A 163 -16.20 1.90 12.49
N GLN A 164 -16.03 3.22 12.36
CA GLN A 164 -16.86 4.21 13.05
C GLN A 164 -18.23 4.42 12.38
N SER A 165 -18.48 3.77 11.23
CA SER A 165 -19.67 3.94 10.42
C SER A 165 -20.41 2.62 10.17
N GLN A 166 -21.62 2.72 9.61
CA GLN A 166 -22.40 1.59 9.11
C GLN A 166 -21.88 1.02 7.76
N PHE A 167 -20.76 1.52 7.24
CA PHE A 167 -20.18 1.12 5.97
C PHE A 167 -18.82 0.44 6.13
N THR A 168 -18.39 -0.25 5.08
CA THR A 168 -17.04 -0.79 4.90
C THR A 168 -16.62 -0.66 3.44
N PHE A 169 -15.37 -1.00 3.12
CA PHE A 169 -14.81 -0.87 1.77
C PHE A 169 -14.59 -2.24 1.14
N ASP A 170 -15.10 -2.42 -0.07
CA ASP A 170 -14.68 -3.49 -0.98
C ASP A 170 -13.85 -2.90 -2.12
N PHE A 171 -12.54 -2.83 -1.91
CA PHE A 171 -11.59 -2.30 -2.90
C PHE A 171 -11.57 -3.09 -4.22
N LYS A 172 -12.14 -4.30 -4.29
CA LYS A 172 -12.21 -5.10 -5.52
C LYS A 172 -13.30 -4.59 -6.47
N ARG A 173 -14.20 -3.71 -6.02
CA ARG A 173 -15.27 -3.12 -6.86
C ARG A 173 -14.75 -2.10 -7.87
N VAL A 174 -13.48 -1.72 -7.81
CA VAL A 174 -12.81 -0.85 -8.78
C VAL A 174 -11.53 -1.50 -9.31
N SER A 175 -11.18 -1.18 -10.55
CA SER A 175 -9.93 -1.66 -11.13
C SER A 175 -8.70 -0.98 -10.50
N PRO A 176 -7.53 -1.64 -10.49
CA PRO A 176 -6.28 -1.00 -10.08
C PRO A 176 -5.98 0.29 -10.86
N GLN A 177 -6.34 0.35 -12.14
CA GLN A 177 -6.15 1.54 -12.99
C GLN A 177 -6.99 2.71 -12.48
N GLN A 178 -8.29 2.51 -12.22
CA GLN A 178 -9.17 3.55 -11.69
C GLN A 178 -8.68 4.06 -10.33
N TRP A 179 -8.34 3.16 -9.41
CA TRP A 179 -7.80 3.52 -8.10
C TRP A 179 -6.52 4.36 -8.22
N ASN A 180 -5.56 3.90 -9.04
CA ASN A 180 -4.29 4.57 -9.22
C ASN A 180 -4.43 5.94 -9.88
N GLN A 181 -5.33 6.07 -10.86
CA GLN A 181 -5.58 7.34 -11.55
C GLN A 181 -6.21 8.36 -10.59
N ALA A 182 -7.27 7.97 -9.87
CA ALA A 182 -7.92 8.84 -8.89
C ALA A 182 -6.95 9.26 -7.78
N SER A 183 -6.15 8.33 -7.27
CA SER A 183 -5.13 8.63 -6.25
C SER A 183 -4.03 9.55 -6.76
N MET A 184 -3.61 9.42 -8.03
CA MET A 184 -2.58 10.29 -8.61
C MET A 184 -3.07 11.74 -8.76
N LEU A 185 -4.36 11.90 -9.06
CA LEU A 185 -4.99 13.20 -9.30
C LEU A 185 -5.62 13.80 -8.03
N SER A 186 -5.48 13.14 -6.87
CA SER A 186 -6.00 13.66 -5.61
C SER A 186 -5.06 14.64 -4.91
N GLY A 187 -3.88 14.89 -5.48
CA GLY A 187 -2.91 15.84 -4.94
C GLY A 187 -3.42 17.28 -5.00
N PRO A 188 -2.72 18.22 -4.34
CA PRO A 188 -3.07 19.64 -4.40
C PRO A 188 -2.82 20.23 -5.78
N ASP A 189 -3.61 21.23 -6.14
CA ASP A 189 -3.32 22.10 -7.28
C ASP A 189 -1.96 22.79 -7.13
N LEU A 190 -1.37 23.19 -8.25
CA LEU A 190 -0.08 23.88 -8.24
C LEU A 190 -0.13 25.15 -7.37
N GLY A 191 0.72 25.20 -6.35
CA GLY A 191 0.78 26.31 -5.39
C GLY A 191 -0.25 26.23 -4.26
N SER A 192 -1.09 25.20 -4.22
CA SER A 192 -2.01 24.91 -3.12
C SER A 192 -1.40 23.90 -2.14
N TYR A 193 -1.92 23.92 -0.91
CA TYR A 193 -1.65 22.91 0.11
C TYR A 193 -2.73 21.83 0.16
N LYS A 194 -4.00 22.19 -0.05
CA LYS A 194 -5.12 21.27 0.17
C LYS A 194 -5.21 20.23 -0.95
N PRO A 195 -5.29 18.92 -0.64
CA PRO A 195 -5.59 17.88 -1.62
C PRO A 195 -6.96 18.09 -2.28
N VAL A 196 -7.15 17.57 -3.49
CA VAL A 196 -8.40 17.69 -4.27
C VAL A 196 -9.05 16.31 -4.42
N PRO A 197 -10.02 15.92 -3.59
CA PRO A 197 -10.52 14.54 -3.55
C PRO A 197 -11.55 14.20 -4.64
N ASP A 198 -11.92 15.12 -5.52
CA ASP A 198 -13.05 15.02 -6.45
C ASP A 198 -13.10 13.72 -7.25
N LEU A 199 -11.95 13.25 -7.76
CA LEU A 199 -11.88 12.00 -8.54
C LEU A 199 -11.85 10.73 -7.67
N LEU A 200 -11.56 10.86 -6.38
CA LEU A 200 -11.68 9.78 -5.41
C LEU A 200 -13.14 9.59 -4.96
N VAL A 201 -13.98 10.63 -4.92
CA VAL A 201 -15.38 10.53 -4.49
C VAL A 201 -16.15 9.41 -5.22
N PRO A 202 -16.21 9.35 -6.57
CA PRO A 202 -16.92 8.27 -7.26
C PRO A 202 -16.27 6.89 -7.05
N VAL A 203 -14.94 6.84 -6.80
CA VAL A 203 -14.27 5.59 -6.44
C VAL A 203 -14.74 5.12 -5.06
N PHE A 204 -14.77 6.02 -4.08
CA PHE A 204 -15.25 5.76 -2.72
C PHE A 204 -16.73 5.41 -2.68
N GLU A 205 -17.58 6.03 -3.50
CA GLU A 205 -18.99 5.64 -3.65
C GLU A 205 -19.13 4.18 -4.10
N VAL A 206 -18.34 3.77 -5.10
CA VAL A 206 -18.39 2.40 -5.63
C VAL A 206 -17.87 1.37 -4.64
N ILE A 207 -16.78 1.65 -3.92
CA ILE A 207 -16.21 0.66 -2.98
C ILE A 207 -16.95 0.63 -1.64
N SER A 208 -17.67 1.69 -1.27
CA SER A 208 -18.41 1.74 -0.01
C SER A 208 -19.64 0.85 -0.07
N ILE A 209 -19.72 -0.12 0.83
CA ILE A 209 -20.84 -1.05 0.97
C ILE A 209 -21.38 -1.04 2.39
N PRO A 210 -22.68 -1.32 2.60
CA PRO A 210 -23.23 -1.52 3.94
C PRO A 210 -22.48 -2.63 4.67
N ARG A 211 -22.21 -2.42 5.95
CA ARG A 211 -21.62 -3.41 6.83
C ARG A 211 -22.68 -4.43 7.24
N ILE A 212 -22.47 -5.70 6.91
CA ILE A 212 -23.43 -6.79 7.19
C ILE A 212 -23.25 -7.35 8.61
N GLU A 213 -22.05 -7.25 9.20
CA GLU A 213 -21.78 -7.71 10.57
C GLU A 213 -21.61 -6.54 11.55
N PRO A 214 -22.24 -6.57 12.73
CA PRO A 214 -22.02 -5.54 13.74
C PRO A 214 -20.54 -5.48 14.12
N VAL A 215 -20.02 -4.26 14.30
CA VAL A 215 -18.67 -4.05 14.82
C VAL A 215 -18.62 -4.71 16.19
N LEU A 216 -17.90 -5.81 16.33
CA LEU A 216 -17.44 -6.27 17.64
C LEU A 216 -16.49 -5.18 18.12
N MET A 217 -17.00 -4.22 18.90
CA MET A 217 -16.15 -3.36 19.71
C MET A 217 -15.36 -4.31 20.61
N GLN A 218 -14.13 -4.61 20.21
CA GLN A 218 -13.25 -5.43 21.04
C GLN A 218 -12.90 -4.57 22.25
N GLU A 219 -13.54 -4.87 23.38
CA GLU A 219 -13.06 -4.44 24.68
C GLU A 219 -11.59 -4.82 24.81
N LYS A 220 -10.80 -3.94 25.44
CA LYS A 220 -9.35 -4.03 25.63
C LYS A 220 -8.92 -5.42 26.12
N SER A 221 -8.73 -6.36 25.20
CA SER A 221 -8.18 -7.67 25.49
C SER A 221 -6.69 -7.50 25.73
N SER A 222 -6.23 -8.00 26.88
CA SER A 222 -4.88 -7.84 27.38
C SER A 222 -3.80 -8.18 26.34
N ILE A 223 -2.83 -7.27 26.26
CA ILE A 223 -1.65 -7.31 25.40
C ILE A 223 -0.95 -8.67 25.53
N LYS A 224 -0.83 -9.42 24.42
CA LYS A 224 0.28 -10.37 24.27
C LYS A 224 1.50 -9.56 23.86
N GLN A 225 2.55 -9.63 24.68
CA GLN A 225 3.87 -9.06 24.43
C GLN A 225 4.38 -9.43 23.02
N PRO A 226 5.18 -8.56 22.38
CA PRO A 226 5.73 -8.84 21.06
C PRO A 226 6.52 -10.16 21.10
N VAL A 227 6.12 -11.10 20.27
CA VAL A 227 6.92 -12.29 20.02
C VAL A 227 8.18 -11.80 19.32
N GLN A 228 9.34 -11.98 19.96
CA GLN A 228 10.64 -11.84 19.30
C GLN A 228 10.68 -12.83 18.14
N ALA A 229 10.35 -12.38 16.92
CA ALA A 229 10.53 -13.14 15.69
C ALA A 229 12.00 -13.08 15.25
N GLY A 230 12.88 -13.61 16.10
CA GLY A 230 14.23 -14.00 15.72
C GLY A 230 14.25 -15.50 15.47
N LYS A 231 14.54 -15.90 14.22
CA LYS A 231 14.80 -17.27 13.74
C LYS A 231 13.58 -18.07 13.22
N GLN A 232 13.15 -17.74 12.00
CA GLN A 232 12.74 -18.77 11.03
C GLN A 232 12.86 -18.29 9.57
N LEU A 233 13.89 -17.49 9.26
CA LEU A 233 14.04 -16.85 7.94
C LEU A 233 14.56 -17.77 6.81
N HIS A 234 15.07 -18.98 7.12
CA HIS A 234 15.65 -19.83 6.07
C HIS A 234 14.75 -20.97 5.58
N ALA A 235 13.73 -21.40 6.34
CA ALA A 235 12.91 -22.55 5.92
C ALA A 235 11.72 -22.18 5.00
N LYS A 236 11.18 -20.96 5.09
CA LYS A 236 10.02 -20.54 4.28
C LYS A 236 10.40 -20.05 2.88
N ALA A 237 11.53 -19.37 2.74
CA ALA A 237 11.98 -18.81 1.46
C ALA A 237 12.30 -19.91 0.43
N ASP A 238 12.96 -21.00 0.85
CA ASP A 238 13.29 -22.12 -0.03
C ASP A 238 12.03 -22.85 -0.52
N VAL A 239 11.05 -23.06 0.37
CA VAL A 239 9.77 -23.72 0.02
C VAL A 239 8.94 -22.87 -0.96
N LEU A 240 8.92 -21.54 -0.80
CA LEU A 240 8.17 -20.64 -1.68
C LEU A 240 8.87 -20.45 -3.04
N ALA A 241 10.21 -20.40 -3.08
CA ALA A 241 10.97 -20.35 -4.33
C ALA A 241 10.82 -21.65 -5.15
N GLU A 242 10.72 -22.80 -4.49
CA GLU A 242 10.58 -24.11 -5.13
C GLU A 242 9.16 -24.32 -5.70
N LEU A 243 8.12 -23.80 -5.03
CA LEU A 243 6.75 -23.76 -5.55
C LEU A 243 6.61 -22.83 -6.79
N GLY A 244 7.40 -21.76 -6.85
CA GLY A 244 7.48 -20.89 -8.03
C GLY A 244 8.12 -21.55 -9.26
N ARG A 245 9.14 -22.40 -9.07
CA ARG A 245 9.81 -23.15 -10.16
C ARG A 245 8.99 -24.33 -10.70
N LYS A 246 8.14 -24.95 -9.88
CA LYS A 246 7.29 -26.08 -10.33
C LYS A 246 6.12 -25.64 -11.22
N ARG A 247 5.75 -24.36 -11.24
CA ARG A 247 4.70 -23.85 -12.17
C ARG A 247 5.22 -23.52 -13.57
N THR A 248 6.53 -23.34 -13.78
CA THR A 248 7.10 -22.99 -15.09
C THR A 248 7.56 -24.20 -15.90
N THR A 249 7.59 -25.40 -15.33
CA THR A 249 8.10 -26.62 -15.97
C THR A 249 7.01 -27.57 -16.48
N GLY A 250 5.73 -27.20 -16.37
CA GLY A 250 4.58 -28.03 -16.77
C GLY A 250 3.84 -27.50 -18.00
N SER A 251 4.51 -27.32 -19.14
CA SER A 251 3.84 -27.27 -20.45
C SER A 251 4.84 -27.33 -21.60
N THR A 252 5.33 -28.53 -21.91
CA THR A 252 5.85 -28.83 -23.25
C THR A 252 4.99 -29.95 -23.83
N ASN A 253 4.02 -29.58 -24.66
CA ASN A 253 3.58 -30.44 -25.74
C ASN A 253 3.29 -29.62 -26.99
N SER A 254 4.02 -30.04 -28.02
CA SER A 254 4.01 -29.67 -29.44
C SER A 254 2.63 -29.38 -30.03
N VAL A 255 2.53 -28.29 -30.80
CA VAL A 255 1.87 -28.31 -32.12
C VAL A 255 2.60 -27.36 -33.06
N ASP A 256 3.25 -27.95 -34.06
CA ASP A 256 3.76 -27.35 -35.28
C ASP A 256 2.58 -26.78 -36.11
N LYS A 257 2.55 -25.46 -36.33
CA LYS A 257 1.81 -24.85 -37.45
C LYS A 257 2.58 -23.65 -37.99
N ARG A 258 3.28 -23.90 -39.09
CA ARG A 258 3.79 -22.89 -40.03
C ARG A 258 2.64 -22.00 -40.50
N LEU A 259 2.83 -20.69 -40.41
CA LEU A 259 2.03 -19.69 -41.13
C LEU A 259 2.92 -19.03 -42.21
N PRO A 260 2.41 -18.77 -43.43
CA PRO A 260 3.20 -18.21 -44.51
C PRO A 260 3.27 -16.68 -44.46
N ASN A 261 4.43 -16.20 -44.87
CA ASN A 261 4.86 -14.81 -44.98
C ASN A 261 4.27 -14.17 -46.27
N PRO A 262 3.61 -12.99 -46.24
CA PRO A 262 3.27 -12.28 -47.47
C PRO A 262 4.19 -11.05 -47.63
N GLY A 263 5.10 -11.14 -48.59
CA GLY A 263 5.91 -10.02 -49.03
C GLY A 263 6.35 -10.15 -50.48
N ARG A 264 5.79 -9.27 -51.33
CA ARG A 264 6.32 -8.71 -52.59
C ARG A 264 6.07 -9.39 -53.97
N THR A 265 5.23 -8.66 -54.73
CA THR A 265 5.35 -8.21 -56.15
C THR A 265 5.43 -9.21 -57.30
N VAL A 266 4.47 -9.09 -58.23
CA VAL A 266 4.75 -9.13 -59.69
C VAL A 266 3.91 -8.05 -60.39
N LYS A 267 4.59 -7.24 -61.20
CA LYS A 267 4.03 -6.32 -62.21
C LYS A 267 3.45 -7.10 -63.38
N ARG A 268 2.29 -6.68 -63.89
CA ARG A 268 2.05 -6.34 -65.30
C ARG A 268 0.68 -5.67 -65.42
#